data_AF-A0A9Q4DSR2-F1
#
_entry.id   AF-A0A9Q4DSR2-F1
#
_cell.length_a   1.000
_cell.length_b   1.000
_cell.length_c   1.000
_cell.angle_alpha   90.00
_cell.angle_beta   90.00
_cell.angle_gamma   90.00
#
_symmetry.space_group_name_H-M   'P 1'
#
loop_
_entity.id
_entity.type
_entity.pdbx_description
1 polymer ?
#
loop_
_entity_poly.entity_id
_entity_poly.type
_entity_poly.pdbx_seq_one_letter_code
_entity_poly.pdbx_strand_id
1 'polypeptide(L)'
;ILLMGFVTSVYQLFFLRMAMGLVTGFIPTSLAMISAQTPKSSAGKTLGTLQMGQVSGSLFGPLLGGLLADRFGFTYTFFITSFVIFLSVLLVLFGV
;
A
#
# COMPACT_ATOMS: atom_id res chain seq x y z
N ILE A 1 6.56 5.47 4.42
CA ILE A 1 5.60 6.57 4.21
C ILE A 1 5.63 7.57 5.35
N LEU A 2 5.56 7.17 6.63
CA LEU A 2 5.67 8.07 7.79
C LEU A 2 6.78 9.14 7.67
N LEU A 3 8.00 8.70 7.36
CA LEU A 3 9.17 9.57 7.24
C LEU A 3 9.02 10.64 6.14
N MET A 4 8.20 10.41 5.12
CA MET A 4 7.95 11.38 4.05
C MET A 4 7.18 12.61 4.55
N GLY A 5 6.42 12.49 5.65
CA GLY A 5 5.74 13.63 6.28
C GLY A 5 6.68 14.61 6.98
N PHE A 6 7.90 14.19 7.33
CA PHE A 6 8.90 15.04 7.99
C PHE A 6 9.91 15.67 7.02
N VAL A 7 9.78 15.39 5.73
CA VAL A 7 10.75 15.83 4.72
C VAL A 7 10.61 17.33 4.46
N THR A 8 11.76 18.02 4.41
CA THR A 8 11.84 19.44 4.06
C THR A 8 12.53 19.69 2.71
N SER A 9 13.14 18.66 2.10
CA SER A 9 13.89 18.77 0.84
C SER A 9 13.54 17.64 -0.15
N VAL A 10 13.47 18.00 -1.44
CA VAL A 10 13.16 17.06 -2.53
C VAL A 10 14.15 15.88 -2.57
N TYR A 11 15.42 16.10 -2.24
CA TYR A 11 16.42 15.03 -2.21
C TYR A 11 16.12 13.96 -1.15
N GLN A 12 15.64 14.35 0.03
CA GLN A 12 15.22 13.40 1.06
C GLN A 12 14.01 12.59 0.59
N LEU A 13 13.04 13.25 -0.06
CA LEU A 13 11.86 12.57 -0.60
C LEU A 13 12.26 11.55 -1.67
N PHE A 14 13.21 11.91 -2.55
CA PHE A 14 13.75 11.03 -3.58
C PHE A 14 14.34 9.75 -2.99
N PHE A 15 15.25 9.86 -2.01
CA PHE A 15 15.85 8.68 -1.38
C PHE A 15 14.81 7.83 -0.65
N LEU A 16 13.83 8.45 0.03
CA LEU A 16 12.73 7.71 0.67
C LEU A 16 11.84 6.99 -0.34
N ARG A 17 11.59 7.57 -1.52
CA ARG A 17 10.85 6.92 -2.60
C ARG A 17 11.64 5.76 -3.21
N MET A 18 12.95 5.93 -3.35
CA MET A 18 13.83 4.85 -3.82
C MET A 18 13.82 3.66 -2.84
N ALA A 19 13.97 3.93 -1.55
CA ALA A 19 13.88 2.90 -0.51
C ALA A 19 12.49 2.23 -0.48
N MET A 20 11.42 3.02 -0.62
CA MET A 20 10.06 2.47 -0.75
C MET A 20 9.94 1.54 -1.96
N GLY A 21 10.50 1.93 -3.11
CA GLY A 21 10.52 1.11 -4.33
C GLY A 21 11.17 -0.26 -4.10
N LEU A 22 12.35 -0.27 -3.46
CA LEU A 22 13.05 -1.51 -3.10
C LEU A 22 12.19 -2.42 -2.22
N VAL A 23 11.53 -1.86 -1.20
CA VAL A 23 10.65 -2.62 -0.31
C VAL A 23 9.46 -3.17 -1.08
N THR A 24 8.80 -2.37 -1.92
CA THR A 24 7.59 -2.79 -2.66
C THR A 24 7.82 -3.89 -3.70
N GLY A 25 9.09 -4.24 -4.00
CA GLY A 25 9.43 -5.37 -4.87
C GLY A 25 8.90 -6.73 -4.40
N PHE A 26 8.54 -6.86 -3.12
CA PHE A 26 7.94 -8.10 -2.59
C PHE A 26 6.49 -8.35 -3.04
N ILE A 27 5.78 -7.34 -3.56
CA ILE A 27 4.37 -7.43 -3.97
C ILE A 27 4.15 -8.52 -5.05
N PRO A 28 4.87 -8.51 -6.19
CA PRO A 28 4.74 -9.56 -7.20
C PRO A 28 5.16 -10.94 -6.68
N THR A 29 6.19 -11.01 -5.84
CA THR A 29 6.62 -12.27 -5.20
C THR A 29 5.52 -12.85 -4.31
N SER A 30 4.83 -12.01 -3.54
CA SER A 30 3.70 -12.42 -2.70
C SER A 30 2.54 -12.94 -3.54
N LEU A 31 2.22 -12.28 -4.66
CA LEU A 31 1.19 -12.74 -5.59
C LEU A 31 1.55 -14.10 -6.22
N ALA A 32 2.79 -14.28 -6.65
CA ALA A 32 3.28 -15.54 -7.19
C ALA A 32 3.20 -16.67 -6.15
N MET A 33 3.56 -16.39 -4.90
CA MET A 33 3.50 -17.34 -3.80
C MET A 33 2.07 -17.74 -3.45
N ILE A 34 1.12 -16.79 -3.43
CA ILE A 34 -0.31 -17.07 -3.22
C ILE A 34 -0.84 -17.93 -4.36
N SER A 35 -0.51 -17.58 -5.61
CA SER A 35 -0.91 -18.35 -6.79
C SER A 35 -0.38 -19.79 -6.74
N ALA A 36 0.90 -19.96 -6.40
CA ALA A 36 1.55 -21.28 -6.31
C ALA A 36 0.96 -22.18 -5.20
N GLN A 37 0.53 -21.59 -4.08
CA GLN A 37 -0.07 -22.34 -2.96
C GLN A 37 -1.57 -22.56 -3.10
N THR A 38 -2.24 -21.89 -4.04
CA THR A 38 -3.70 -22.00 -4.17
C THR A 38 -4.08 -23.23 -5.00
N PRO A 39 -4.99 -24.11 -4.51
CA PRO A 39 -5.49 -25.24 -5.28
C PRO A 39 -6.19 -24.80 -6.57
N LYS A 40 -5.99 -25.54 -7.67
CA LYS A 40 -6.56 -25.22 -9.00
C LYS A 40 -8.07 -25.02 -8.99
N SER A 41 -8.80 -25.77 -8.15
CA SER A 41 -10.26 -25.68 -8.01
C SER A 41 -10.74 -24.33 -7.44
N SER A 42 -9.89 -23.62 -6.69
CA SER A 42 -10.24 -22.38 -5.99
C SER A 42 -9.39 -21.18 -6.41
N ALA A 43 -8.42 -21.38 -7.32
CA ALA A 43 -7.51 -20.35 -7.82
C ALA A 43 -8.24 -19.11 -8.35
N GLY A 44 -9.30 -19.30 -9.13
CA GLY A 44 -10.10 -18.20 -9.66
C GLY A 44 -10.76 -17.34 -8.57
N LYS A 45 -11.24 -17.96 -7.48
CA LYS A 45 -11.86 -17.24 -6.36
C LYS A 45 -10.80 -16.48 -5.56
N THR A 46 -9.72 -17.15 -5.15
CA THR A 46 -8.67 -16.53 -4.33
C THR A 46 -7.97 -15.38 -5.05
N LEU A 47 -7.51 -15.62 -6.29
CA LEU A 47 -6.83 -14.59 -7.08
C LEU A 47 -7.80 -13.49 -7.50
N GLY A 48 -9.06 -13.84 -7.79
CA GLY A 48 -10.11 -12.86 -8.08
C GLY A 48 -10.38 -11.92 -6.91
N THR A 49 -10.50 -12.44 -5.68
CA THR A 49 -10.67 -11.62 -4.47
C THR A 49 -9.44 -10.72 -4.22
N LEU A 50 -8.24 -11.26 -4.39
CA LEU A 50 -7.01 -10.47 -4.24
C LEU A 50 -6.93 -9.34 -5.27
N GLN A 51 -7.25 -9.62 -6.54
CA GLN A 51 -7.26 -8.59 -7.59
C GLN A 51 -8.35 -7.55 -7.39
N MET A 52 -9.54 -7.96 -6.94
CA MET A 52 -10.60 -7.01 -6.57
C MET A 52 -10.11 -6.04 -5.48
N GLY A 53 -9.41 -6.54 -4.47
CA GLY A 53 -8.80 -5.70 -3.43
C GLY A 53 -7.77 -4.72 -4.01
N GLN A 54 -6.86 -5.20 -4.87
CA GLN A 54 -5.83 -4.35 -5.50
C GLN A 54 -6.44 -3.25 -6.38
N VAL A 55 -7.39 -3.60 -7.25
CA VAL A 55 -8.08 -2.63 -8.11
C VAL A 55 -8.90 -1.64 -7.29
N SER A 56 -9.61 -2.10 -6.26
CA SER A 56 -10.34 -1.20 -5.36
C SER A 56 -9.38 -0.22 -4.68
N GLY A 57 -8.26 -0.71 -4.16
CA GLY A 57 -7.23 0.13 -3.54
C GLY A 57 -6.60 1.15 -4.50
N SER A 58 -6.32 0.75 -5.75
CA SER A 58 -5.75 1.65 -6.76
C SER A 58 -6.74 2.69 -7.27
N LEU A 59 -8.04 2.42 -7.21
CA LEU A 59 -9.10 3.38 -7.53
C LEU A 59 -9.34 4.36 -6.38
N PHE A 60 -9.57 3.85 -5.17
CA PHE A 60 -9.91 4.70 -4.03
C PHE A 60 -8.69 5.43 -3.45
N GLY A 61 -7.48 4.89 -3.61
CA GLY A 61 -6.25 5.48 -3.09
C GLY A 61 -5.98 6.90 -3.60
N PRO A 62 -5.91 7.14 -4.93
CA PRO A 62 -5.72 8.47 -5.49
C PRO A 62 -6.88 9.43 -5.19
N LEU A 63 -8.12 8.92 -5.17
CA LEU A 63 -9.30 9.74 -4.85
C LEU A 63 -9.23 10.28 -3.42
N LEU A 64 -9.00 9.40 -2.45
CA LEU A 64 -8.90 9.80 -1.03
C LEU A 64 -7.61 10.57 -0.76
N GLY A 65 -6.49 10.12 -1.31
CA GLY A 65 -5.18 10.76 -1.15
C GLY A 65 -5.12 12.16 -1.76
N GLY A 66 -5.72 12.35 -2.94
CA GLY A 66 -5.85 13.65 -3.61
C GLY A 66 -6.73 14.60 -2.81
N LEU A 67 -7.92 14.16 -2.38
CA LEU A 67 -8.83 14.96 -1.56
C LEU A 67 -8.17 15.40 -0.23
N LEU A 68 -7.41 14.51 0.41
CA LEU A 68 -6.66 14.82 1.62
C LEU A 68 -5.53 15.82 1.34
N ALA A 69 -4.80 15.63 0.24
CA ALA A 69 -3.72 16.53 -0.15
C ALA A 69 -4.25 17.94 -0.48
N ASP A 70 -5.39 18.05 -1.14
CA ASP A 70 -6.00 19.34 -1.49
C ASP A 70 -6.51 20.11 -0.26
N ARG A 71 -7.09 19.40 0.72
CA ARG A 71 -7.67 20.05 1.92
C ARG A 71 -6.68 20.27 3.05
N PHE A 72 -5.78 19.33 3.28
CA PHE A 72 -4.89 19.30 4.44
C PHE A 72 -3.40 19.40 4.07
N GLY A 73 -3.05 19.32 2.79
CA GLY A 73 -1.67 19.32 2.32
C GLY A 73 -0.98 17.95 2.41
N PHE A 74 0.11 17.79 1.65
CA PHE A 74 0.80 16.50 1.52
C PHE A 74 1.36 15.94 2.82
N THR A 75 1.83 16.80 3.73
CA THR A 75 2.41 16.39 5.02
C THR A 75 1.40 15.61 5.85
N TYR A 76 0.19 16.14 6.05
CA TYR A 76 -0.86 15.45 6.80
C TYR A 76 -1.36 14.21 6.06
N THR A 77 -1.43 14.24 4.72
CA THR A 77 -1.78 13.07 3.92
C THR A 77 -0.80 11.91 4.13
N PHE A 78 0.51 12.18 4.26
CA PHE A 78 1.50 11.12 4.56
C PHE A 78 1.31 10.53 5.96
N PHE A 79 1.00 11.35 6.96
CA PHE A 79 0.72 10.86 8.32
C PHE A 79 -0.52 9.97 8.36
N ILE A 80 -1.64 10.42 7.77
CA ILE A 80 -2.89 9.65 7.70
C ILE A 80 -2.65 8.34 6.95
N THR A 81 -1.99 8.39 5.79
CA THR A 81 -1.68 7.18 5.00
C THR A 81 -0.82 6.21 5.80
N SER A 82 0.18 6.71 6.54
CA SER A 82 1.01 5.85 7.38
C SER A 82 0.23 5.20 8.53
N PHE A 83 -0.73 5.91 9.11
CA PHE A 83 -1.59 5.37 10.16
C PHE A 83 -2.52 4.28 9.62
N VAL A 84 -3.13 4.49 8.45
CA VAL A 84 -3.98 3.48 7.79
C VAL A 84 -3.18 2.22 7.47
N ILE A 85 -1.98 2.35 6.91
CA ILE A 85 -1.09 1.21 6.62
C ILE A 85 -0.71 0.48 7.91
N PHE A 86 -0.39 1.21 8.97
CA PHE A 86 -0.08 0.61 10.27
C PHE A 86 -1.26 -0.20 10.80
N LEU A 87 -2.49 0.33 10.71
CA LEU A 87 -3.69 -0.41 11.10
C LEU A 87 -3.92 -1.65 10.24
N SER A 88 -3.64 -1.59 8.93
CA SER A 88 -3.67 -2.78 8.06
C SER A 88 -2.66 -3.83 8.48
N VAL A 89 -1.44 -3.43 8.87
CA VAL A 89 -0.43 -4.36 9.40
C VAL A 89 -0.91 -5.02 10.69
N LEU A 90 -1.50 -4.26 11.61
CA LEU A 90 -2.06 -4.82 12.85
C LEU A 90 -3.19 -5.82 12.57
N LEU A 91 -4.08 -5.51 11.63
CA LEU A 91 -5.16 -6.41 11.22
C LEU A 91 -4.59 -7.72 10.68
N VAL A 92 -3.57 -7.66 9.82
CA VAL A 92 -2.91 -8.87 9.29
C VAL A 92 -2.17 -9.64 10.37
N LEU A 93 -1.53 -8.96 11.34
CA LEU A 93 -0.72 -9.62 12.37
C LEU A 93 -1.56 -10.30 13.46
N PHE A 94 -2.74 -9.77 13.79
CA PHE A 94 -3.60 -10.29 14.85
C PHE A 94 -4.87 -11.00 14.35
N GLY A 95 -5.33 -10.67 13.15
CA GLY A 95 -6.62 -11.11 12.62
C GLY A 95 -6.55 -12.21 11.54
N VAL A 96 -5.35 -12.53 11.04
CA VAL A 96 -5.08 -13.61 10.07
C VAL A 96 -4.06 -14.57 10.67
#